data_AF-A0A1G4ITN9-F1
#
_entry.id   AF-A0A1G4ITN9-F1
#
_cell.length_a   1.000
_cell.length_b   1.000
_cell.length_c   1.000
_cell.angle_alpha   90.00
_cell.angle_beta   90.00
_cell.angle_gamma   90.00
#
_symmetry.space_group_name_H-M   'P 1'
#
loop_
_entity.id
_entity.type
_entity.pdbx_description
1 polymer ?
#
loop_
_entity_poly.entity_id
_entity_poly.type
_entity_poly.pdbx_seq_one_letter_code
_entity_poly.pdbx_strand_id
1 'polypeptide(L)'
;MSVMLNLFNFIDFGFYTTFLVGILSLLLAKIRAPLLLKYGKTLPEDAKNGQDKSLWALFQQLTVPKGWFSHFYVYSGILSCVNLIALRLNILSVLMAVHSLRRLYETTHVNKSKPSARIHVSHYMVGFWYYSAVNYAIYRSKPETWSPPLIKSFAILMFILASWDQYKNHLYLSQLRKYTLPTKGLFRLVASAHYLDEICLYSAMTLYSRSTKLLVCLLWVISSLSVSAIETRKWYSQKFPQSTPKFAILPYIL
;
A
#
# COMPACT_ATOMS: atom_id res chain seq x y z
N MET A 1 24.47 21.95 16.62
CA MET A 1 24.78 20.97 15.54
C MET A 1 24.67 19.52 16.04
N SER A 2 25.34 19.14 17.13
CA SER A 2 25.35 17.77 17.69
C SER A 2 23.97 17.26 18.13
N VAL A 3 23.18 18.08 18.83
CA VAL A 3 21.82 17.71 19.28
C VAL A 3 20.89 17.39 18.10
N MET A 4 20.94 18.20 17.04
CA MET A 4 20.13 17.99 15.83
C MET A 4 20.55 16.72 15.08
N LEU A 5 21.86 16.42 15.02
CA LEU A 5 22.36 15.19 14.44
C LEU A 5 21.91 13.96 15.23
N ASN A 6 21.97 14.02 16.56
CA ASN A 6 21.49 12.96 17.45
C ASN A 6 19.99 12.70 17.30
N LEU A 7 19.19 13.76 17.14
CA LEU A 7 17.77 13.65 16.88
C LEU A 7 17.48 12.93 15.55
N PHE A 8 18.14 13.33 14.45
CA PHE A 8 17.93 12.66 13.16
C PHE A 8 18.40 11.20 13.15
N ASN A 9 19.48 10.87 13.88
CA ASN A 9 19.92 9.49 14.02
C ASN A 9 18.91 8.65 14.80
N PHE A 10 18.32 9.21 15.87
CA PHE A 10 17.26 8.55 16.62
C PHE A 10 16.00 8.32 15.76
N ILE A 11 15.58 9.33 14.98
CA ILE A 11 14.45 9.19 14.06
C ILE A 11 14.76 8.17 12.95
N ASP A 12 15.98 8.18 12.40
CA ASP A 12 16.41 7.21 11.39
C ASP A 12 16.40 5.78 11.96
N PHE A 13 16.87 5.57 13.19
CA PHE A 13 16.76 4.29 13.88
C PHE A 13 15.31 3.86 14.10
N GLY A 14 14.46 4.77 14.56
CA GLY A 14 13.02 4.54 14.71
C GLY A 14 12.36 4.15 13.38
N PHE A 15 12.69 4.85 12.29
CA PHE A 15 12.23 4.53 10.94
C PHE A 15 12.49 3.06 10.60
N TYR A 16 13.75 2.60 10.64
CA TYR A 16 14.09 1.21 10.29
C TYR A 16 13.43 0.19 11.23
N THR A 17 13.38 0.50 12.52
CA THR A 17 12.77 -0.39 13.53
C THR A 17 11.27 -0.57 13.27
N THR A 18 10.55 0.50 12.91
CA THR A 18 9.11 0.39 12.60
C THR A 18 8.83 -0.47 11.37
N PHE A 19 9.68 -0.46 10.35
CA PHE A 19 9.55 -1.35 9.20
C PHE A 19 9.82 -2.81 9.55
N LEU A 20 10.82 -3.08 10.40
CA LEU A 20 11.08 -4.43 10.89
C LEU A 20 9.87 -4.97 11.64
N VAL A 21 9.33 -4.18 12.59
CA VAL A 21 8.11 -4.53 13.33
C VAL A 21 6.93 -4.72 12.38
N GLY A 22 6.78 -3.86 11.38
CA GLY A 22 5.74 -3.98 10.36
C GLY A 22 5.82 -5.30 9.61
N ILE A 23 6.99 -5.66 9.06
CA ILE A 23 7.19 -6.89 8.30
C ILE A 23 6.92 -8.12 9.19
N LEU A 24 7.45 -8.14 10.41
CA LEU A 24 7.17 -9.20 11.37
C LEU A 24 5.67 -9.32 11.66
N SER A 25 4.98 -8.19 11.84
CA SER A 25 3.53 -8.16 12.06
C SER A 25 2.77 -8.71 10.85
N LEU A 26 3.21 -8.41 9.63
CA LEU A 26 2.61 -8.92 8.39
C LEU A 26 2.80 -10.44 8.27
N LEU A 27 4.00 -10.95 8.57
CA LEU A 27 4.28 -12.39 8.56
C LEU A 27 3.49 -13.14 9.62
N LEU A 28 3.43 -12.61 10.85
CA LEU A 28 2.60 -13.15 11.93
C LEU A 28 1.13 -13.15 11.56
N ALA A 29 0.62 -12.06 10.98
CA ALA A 29 -0.76 -11.97 10.50
C ALA A 29 -1.04 -13.03 9.43
N LYS A 30 -0.11 -13.30 8.50
CA LYS A 30 -0.27 -14.35 7.49
C LYS A 30 -0.29 -15.76 8.11
N ILE A 31 0.60 -16.05 9.05
CA ILE A 31 0.65 -17.35 9.74
C ILE A 31 -0.61 -17.56 10.57
N ARG A 32 -1.08 -16.51 11.26
CA ARG A 32 -2.28 -16.58 12.10
C ARG A 32 -3.57 -16.28 11.36
N ALA A 33 -3.56 -15.89 10.08
CA ALA A 33 -4.76 -15.67 9.27
C ALA A 33 -5.77 -16.83 9.34
N PRO A 34 -5.38 -18.12 9.25
CA PRO A 34 -6.33 -19.24 9.45
C PRO A 34 -6.90 -19.35 10.87
N LEU A 35 -6.26 -18.77 11.88
CA LEU A 35 -6.78 -18.64 13.26
C LEU A 35 -7.63 -17.37 13.45
N LEU A 36 -7.22 -16.26 12.82
CA LEU A 36 -7.89 -14.94 12.77
C LEU A 36 -9.13 -14.93 11.86
N LEU A 37 -9.26 -15.90 10.95
CA LEU A 37 -10.43 -16.10 10.07
C LEU A 37 -11.37 -17.21 10.58
N LYS A 38 -11.19 -17.69 11.82
CA LYS A 38 -12.27 -18.38 12.56
C LYS A 38 -13.38 -17.38 12.95
N TYR A 39 -13.94 -16.71 11.94
CA TYR A 39 -15.02 -15.74 12.10
C TYR A 39 -16.20 -16.11 11.21
N GLY A 40 -17.38 -16.11 11.81
CA GLY A 40 -18.61 -16.56 11.17
C GLY A 40 -18.87 -18.06 11.39
N LYS A 41 -18.97 -18.84 10.30
CA LYS A 41 -19.52 -20.22 10.31
C LYS A 41 -18.61 -21.30 10.92
N THR A 42 -17.40 -20.95 11.36
CA THR A 42 -16.38 -21.85 11.96
C THR A 42 -16.04 -21.48 13.41
N LEU A 43 -16.90 -20.70 14.07
CA LEU A 43 -16.87 -20.56 15.53
C LEU A 43 -17.22 -21.91 16.17
N PRO A 44 -16.43 -22.40 17.16
CA PRO A 44 -16.86 -23.48 18.04
C PRO A 44 -18.24 -23.16 18.62
N GLU A 45 -19.13 -24.15 18.74
CA GLU A 45 -20.50 -23.91 19.24
C GLU A 45 -20.51 -23.26 20.64
N ASP A 46 -19.45 -23.49 21.41
CA ASP A 46 -19.15 -22.93 22.72
C ASP A 46 -19.11 -21.39 22.72
N ALA A 47 -18.74 -20.76 21.59
CA ALA A 47 -18.69 -19.31 21.45
C ALA A 47 -20.01 -18.68 20.97
N LYS A 48 -20.98 -19.47 20.49
CA LYS A 48 -22.35 -18.99 20.19
C LYS A 48 -23.16 -18.70 21.45
N ASN A 49 -22.79 -19.28 22.58
CA ASN A 49 -23.50 -19.13 23.86
C ASN A 49 -23.17 -17.84 24.62
N GLY A 50 -22.45 -16.89 23.99
CA GLY A 50 -22.44 -15.50 24.42
C GLY A 50 -21.74 -15.26 25.76
N GLN A 51 -20.44 -14.98 25.71
CA GLN A 51 -19.73 -13.95 26.48
C GLN A 51 -18.21 -14.18 26.41
N ASP A 52 -17.61 -14.04 25.22
CA ASP A 52 -16.18 -13.74 25.20
C ASP A 52 -16.01 -12.22 25.23
N LYS A 53 -16.03 -11.64 26.44
CA LYS A 53 -15.69 -10.22 26.70
C LYS A 53 -14.16 -10.01 26.74
N SER A 54 -13.37 -10.93 26.18
CA SER A 54 -11.93 -10.73 26.04
C SER A 54 -11.63 -9.45 25.27
N LEU A 55 -10.65 -8.69 25.74
CA LEU A 55 -10.10 -7.53 25.02
C LEU A 55 -9.74 -7.86 23.57
N TRP A 56 -9.41 -9.13 23.29
CA TRP A 56 -9.12 -9.64 21.96
C TRP A 56 -10.34 -9.68 21.03
N ALA A 57 -11.52 -10.03 21.55
CA ALA A 57 -12.76 -10.02 20.78
C ALA A 57 -13.21 -8.58 20.49
N LEU A 58 -13.01 -7.66 21.45
CA LEU A 58 -13.28 -6.23 21.27
C LEU A 58 -12.37 -5.62 20.19
N PHE A 59 -11.06 -5.93 20.24
CA PHE A 59 -10.08 -5.44 19.27
C PHE A 59 -10.43 -5.83 17.84
N GLN A 60 -10.87 -7.06 17.61
CA GLN A 60 -11.19 -7.56 16.27
C GLN A 60 -12.45 -6.93 15.65
N GLN A 61 -13.32 -6.36 16.47
CA GLN A 61 -14.50 -5.64 16.01
C GLN A 61 -14.22 -4.15 15.68
N LEU A 62 -12.99 -3.67 15.97
CA LEU A 62 -12.60 -2.29 15.68
C LEU A 62 -12.46 -2.08 14.18
N THR A 63 -13.48 -1.45 13.60
CA THR A 63 -13.52 -1.13 12.18
C THR A 63 -13.86 0.33 11.95
N VAL A 64 -13.32 0.88 10.87
CA VAL A 64 -13.60 2.25 10.41
C VAL A 64 -14.28 2.20 9.05
N PRO A 65 -15.04 3.25 8.65
CA PRO A 65 -15.59 3.34 7.31
C PRO A 65 -14.50 3.25 6.24
N LYS A 66 -14.72 2.44 5.20
CA LYS A 66 -13.78 2.33 4.08
C LYS A 66 -13.58 3.66 3.35
N GLY A 67 -14.57 4.55 3.39
CA GLY A 67 -14.43 5.91 2.84
C GLY A 67 -13.28 6.72 3.47
N TRP A 68 -12.89 6.41 4.71
CA TRP A 68 -11.78 7.09 5.39
C TRP A 68 -10.42 6.83 4.74
N PHE A 69 -10.34 5.95 3.73
CA PHE A 69 -9.13 5.81 2.92
C PHE A 69 -8.70 7.13 2.27
N SER A 70 -9.61 8.09 2.04
CA SER A 70 -9.20 9.41 1.55
C SER A 70 -8.31 10.16 2.53
N HIS A 71 -8.45 9.95 3.85
CA HIS A 71 -7.75 10.73 4.88
C HIS A 71 -6.24 10.57 4.80
N PHE A 72 -5.75 9.36 4.54
CA PHE A 72 -4.32 9.13 4.45
C PHE A 72 -3.72 9.79 3.19
N TYR A 73 -4.48 9.92 2.11
CA TYR A 73 -4.05 10.63 0.91
C TYR A 73 -4.12 12.16 1.09
N VAL A 74 -5.09 12.68 1.84
CA VAL A 74 -5.09 14.09 2.27
C VAL A 74 -3.85 14.38 3.12
N TYR A 75 -3.59 13.54 4.11
CA TYR A 75 -2.42 13.64 4.98
C TYR A 75 -1.10 13.57 4.18
N SER A 76 -0.95 12.58 3.30
CA SER A 76 0.22 12.46 2.42
C SER A 76 0.34 13.67 1.48
N GLY A 77 -0.78 14.18 0.96
CA GLY A 77 -0.81 15.39 0.14
C GLY A 77 -0.20 16.58 0.88
N ILE A 78 -0.64 16.82 2.13
CA ILE A 78 -0.09 17.89 2.98
C ILE A 78 1.42 17.71 3.21
N LEU A 79 1.86 16.51 3.60
CA LEU A 79 3.29 16.22 3.79
C LEU A 79 4.10 16.39 2.50
N SER A 80 3.54 16.00 1.37
CA SER A 80 4.19 16.14 0.07
C SER A 80 4.32 17.62 -0.33
N CYS A 81 3.35 18.48 0.01
CA CYS A 81 3.45 19.92 -0.16
C CYS A 81 4.55 20.53 0.71
N VAL A 82 4.67 20.09 1.97
CA VAL A 82 5.78 20.50 2.84
C VAL A 82 7.12 20.11 2.22
N ASN A 83 7.23 18.88 1.71
CA ASN A 83 8.43 18.40 1.02
C ASN A 83 8.73 19.17 -0.27
N LEU A 84 7.71 19.54 -1.07
CA LEU A 84 7.88 20.37 -2.26
C LEU A 84 8.54 21.71 -1.94
N ILE A 85 8.11 22.36 -0.86
CA ILE A 85 8.69 23.64 -0.42
C ILE A 85 10.10 23.41 0.16
N ALA A 86 10.22 22.49 1.12
CA ALA A 86 11.48 22.22 1.83
C ALA A 86 12.61 21.74 0.91
N LEU A 87 12.27 20.98 -0.14
CA LEU A 87 13.22 20.41 -1.11
C LEU A 87 13.27 21.19 -2.42
N ARG A 88 12.75 22.43 -2.46
CA ARG A 88 12.81 23.33 -3.62
C ARG A 88 12.34 22.68 -4.92
N LEU A 89 11.19 22.03 -4.87
CA LEU A 89 10.55 21.35 -6.01
C LEU A 89 11.43 20.28 -6.67
N ASN A 90 12.28 19.59 -5.89
CA ASN A 90 13.05 18.49 -6.45
C ASN A 90 12.14 17.42 -7.06
N ILE A 91 12.64 16.71 -8.07
CA ILE A 91 11.83 15.77 -8.84
C ILE A 91 11.16 14.73 -7.93
N LEU A 92 11.86 14.21 -6.92
CA LEU A 92 11.33 13.20 -6.02
C LEU A 92 10.11 13.69 -5.21
N SER A 93 10.11 14.92 -4.70
CA SER A 93 8.95 15.51 -4.02
C SER A 93 7.79 15.76 -4.99
N VAL A 94 8.08 16.16 -6.23
CA VAL A 94 7.09 16.29 -7.30
C VAL A 94 6.42 14.94 -7.61
N LEU A 95 7.21 13.87 -7.78
CA LEU A 95 6.66 12.54 -8.03
C LEU A 95 5.72 12.10 -6.89
N MET A 96 6.13 12.30 -5.63
CA MET A 96 5.28 11.92 -4.49
C MET A 96 4.01 12.78 -4.35
N ALA A 97 4.10 14.07 -4.63
CA ALA A 97 2.94 14.95 -4.64
C ALA A 97 1.95 14.54 -5.73
N VAL A 98 2.43 14.30 -6.97
CA VAL A 98 1.60 13.80 -8.07
C VAL A 98 0.96 12.46 -7.71
N HIS A 99 1.73 11.52 -7.14
CA HIS A 99 1.19 10.24 -6.67
C HIS A 99 0.08 10.45 -5.63
N SER A 100 0.32 11.24 -4.59
CA SER A 100 -0.62 11.44 -3.48
C SER A 100 -1.91 12.11 -3.94
N LEU A 101 -1.80 13.18 -4.75
CA LEU A 101 -2.95 13.94 -5.26
C LEU A 101 -3.79 13.11 -6.23
N ARG A 102 -3.16 12.38 -7.15
CA ARG A 102 -3.87 11.46 -8.06
C ARG A 102 -4.60 10.38 -7.26
N ARG A 103 -3.96 9.76 -6.28
CA ARG A 103 -4.59 8.72 -5.47
C ARG A 103 -5.71 9.26 -4.57
N LEU A 104 -5.59 10.50 -4.09
CA LEU A 104 -6.69 11.21 -3.41
C LEU A 104 -7.88 11.38 -4.35
N TYR A 105 -7.66 11.90 -5.55
CA TYR A 105 -8.68 12.05 -6.58
C TYR A 105 -9.35 10.71 -6.91
N GLU A 106 -8.56 9.67 -7.19
CA GLU A 106 -9.09 8.34 -7.48
C GLU A 106 -9.93 7.78 -6.32
N THR A 107 -9.49 7.96 -5.08
CA THR A 107 -10.20 7.42 -3.92
C THR A 107 -11.51 8.15 -3.64
N THR A 108 -11.61 9.42 -4.01
CA THR A 108 -12.78 10.27 -3.76
C THR A 108 -13.77 10.28 -4.92
N HIS A 109 -13.28 10.23 -6.17
CA HIS A 109 -14.10 10.44 -7.37
C HIS A 109 -14.21 9.20 -8.26
N VAL A 110 -13.22 8.30 -8.24
CA VAL A 110 -13.20 7.10 -9.10
C VAL A 110 -13.70 5.88 -8.34
N ASN A 111 -13.23 5.66 -7.12
CA ASN A 111 -13.49 4.46 -6.34
C ASN A 111 -14.91 4.49 -5.73
N LYS A 112 -15.74 3.52 -6.12
CA LYS A 112 -17.10 3.37 -5.59
C LYS A 112 -17.11 2.48 -4.36
N SER A 113 -16.91 3.07 -3.19
CA SER A 113 -17.09 2.37 -1.91
C SER A 113 -18.53 2.54 -1.40
N LYS A 114 -19.17 1.45 -0.95
CA LYS A 114 -20.45 1.55 -0.25
C LYS A 114 -20.24 2.30 1.08
N PRO A 115 -21.15 3.18 1.51
CA PRO A 115 -21.07 3.84 2.83
C PRO A 115 -20.99 2.85 4.01
N SER A 116 -21.61 1.68 3.87
CA SER A 116 -21.58 0.61 4.86
C SER A 116 -20.31 -0.26 4.84
N ALA A 117 -19.42 -0.08 3.86
CA ALA A 117 -18.19 -0.86 3.81
C ALA A 117 -17.26 -0.46 4.96
N ARG A 118 -16.82 -1.45 5.74
CA ARG A 118 -15.92 -1.27 6.89
C ARG A 118 -14.59 -1.96 6.62
N ILE A 119 -13.53 -1.43 7.20
CA ILE A 119 -12.19 -2.04 7.22
C ILE A 119 -11.65 -2.04 8.65
N HIS A 120 -10.79 -2.99 8.98
CA HIS A 120 -10.20 -3.06 10.31
C HIS A 120 -9.30 -1.84 10.57
N VAL A 121 -9.35 -1.30 11.79
CA VAL A 121 -8.61 -0.08 12.19
C VAL A 121 -7.10 -0.21 12.00
N SER A 122 -6.54 -1.42 12.11
CA SER A 122 -5.11 -1.67 11.85
C SER A 122 -4.67 -1.24 10.46
N HIS A 123 -5.50 -1.46 9.43
CA HIS A 123 -5.17 -1.05 8.06
C HIS A 123 -5.15 0.47 7.94
N TYR A 124 -6.04 1.14 8.67
CA TYR A 124 -6.09 2.59 8.73
C TYR A 124 -4.83 3.17 9.39
N MET A 125 -4.39 2.62 10.53
CA MET A 125 -3.16 3.04 11.22
C MET A 125 -1.90 2.81 10.38
N VAL A 126 -1.81 1.64 9.73
CA VAL A 126 -0.71 1.30 8.83
C VAL A 126 -0.61 2.30 7.67
N GLY A 127 -1.74 2.77 7.14
CA GLY A 127 -1.78 3.80 6.11
C GLY A 127 -1.08 5.09 6.53
N PHE A 128 -1.44 5.67 7.70
CA PHE A 128 -0.79 6.88 8.20
C PHE A 128 0.71 6.67 8.43
N TRP A 129 1.08 5.60 9.13
CA TRP A 129 2.48 5.28 9.39
C TRP A 129 3.27 5.20 8.08
N TYR A 130 2.77 4.47 7.08
CA TYR A 130 3.46 4.30 5.81
C TYR A 130 3.61 5.62 5.04
N TYR A 131 2.57 6.44 4.95
CA TYR A 131 2.66 7.74 4.26
C TYR A 131 3.54 8.76 5.01
N SER A 132 3.58 8.73 6.35
CA SER A 132 4.59 9.48 7.12
C SER A 132 6.00 9.00 6.77
N ALA A 133 6.22 7.68 6.76
CA ALA A 133 7.51 7.07 6.49
C ALA A 133 8.03 7.39 5.08
N VAL A 134 7.20 7.28 4.05
CA VAL A 134 7.60 7.61 2.66
C VAL A 134 7.96 9.09 2.53
N ASN A 135 7.14 10.00 3.07
CA ASN A 135 7.45 11.43 3.02
C ASN A 135 8.73 11.77 3.81
N TYR A 136 8.97 11.11 4.94
CA TYR A 136 10.23 11.23 5.67
C TYR A 136 11.41 10.68 4.87
N ALA A 137 11.26 9.53 4.21
CA ALA A 137 12.28 8.94 3.35
C ALA A 137 12.66 9.88 2.21
N ILE A 138 11.69 10.57 1.61
CA ILE A 138 11.91 11.59 0.57
C ILE A 138 12.64 12.81 1.13
N TYR A 139 12.20 13.34 2.27
CA TYR A 139 12.87 14.46 2.95
C TYR A 139 14.35 14.17 3.25
N ARG A 140 14.64 12.94 3.67
CA ARG A 140 16.00 12.47 3.98
C ARG A 140 16.78 12.00 2.76
N SER A 141 16.15 11.90 1.59
CA SER A 141 16.83 11.52 0.36
C SER A 141 17.66 12.70 -0.14
N LYS A 142 18.96 12.48 -0.36
CA LYS A 142 19.85 13.54 -0.83
C LYS A 142 19.48 13.88 -2.30
N PRO A 143 19.44 15.18 -2.68
CA PRO A 143 18.92 15.62 -3.98
C PRO A 143 19.61 15.01 -5.21
N GLU A 144 20.88 14.60 -5.06
CA GLU A 144 21.77 14.23 -6.15
C GLU A 144 22.56 12.96 -5.84
N THR A 145 21.85 11.88 -5.52
CA THR A 145 22.52 10.57 -5.54
C THR A 145 23.06 10.27 -6.93
N TRP A 146 24.20 9.57 -6.97
CA TRP A 146 25.03 9.15 -8.12
C TRP A 146 24.32 8.33 -9.22
N SER A 147 23.01 8.42 -9.35
CA SER A 147 22.25 7.78 -10.42
C SER A 147 22.62 8.45 -11.76
N PRO A 148 23.14 7.68 -12.74
CA PRO A 148 23.35 8.16 -14.09
C PRO A 148 22.09 8.82 -14.68
N PRO A 149 22.20 9.87 -15.50
CA PRO A 149 21.05 10.54 -16.12
C PRO A 149 20.09 9.57 -16.82
N LEU A 150 20.62 8.55 -17.52
CA LEU A 150 19.80 7.52 -18.18
C LEU A 150 18.91 6.75 -17.19
N ILE A 151 19.43 6.39 -16.01
CA ILE A 151 18.66 5.70 -14.96
C ILE A 151 17.58 6.63 -14.40
N LYS A 152 17.88 7.93 -14.22
CA LYS A 152 16.89 8.91 -13.77
C LYS A 152 15.76 9.08 -14.80
N SER A 153 16.09 9.20 -16.09
CA SER A 153 15.10 9.28 -17.17
C SER A 153 14.24 8.02 -17.26
N PHE A 154 14.86 6.84 -17.16
CA PHE A 154 14.14 5.57 -17.12
C PHE A 154 13.20 5.47 -15.91
N ALA A 155 13.65 5.88 -14.72
CA ALA A 155 12.82 5.90 -13.53
C ALA A 155 11.61 6.84 -13.67
N ILE A 156 11.81 8.04 -14.23
CA ILE A 156 10.70 8.98 -14.49
C ILE A 156 9.71 8.37 -15.50
N LEU A 157 10.19 7.76 -16.58
CA LEU A 157 9.35 7.10 -17.57
C LEU A 157 8.54 5.95 -16.95
N MET A 158 9.19 5.09 -16.17
CA MET A 158 8.54 4.00 -15.43
C MET A 158 7.46 4.55 -14.50
N PHE A 159 7.74 5.63 -13.76
CA PHE A 159 6.76 6.26 -12.89
C PHE A 159 5.54 6.76 -13.66
N ILE A 160 5.74 7.45 -14.80
CA ILE A 160 4.65 7.98 -15.62
C ILE A 160 3.78 6.83 -16.17
N LEU A 161 4.41 5.78 -16.72
CA LEU A 161 3.70 4.65 -17.29
C LEU A 161 2.90 3.88 -16.23
N ALA A 162 3.52 3.56 -15.09
CA ALA A 162 2.85 2.89 -13.98
C ALA A 162 1.74 3.75 -13.37
N SER A 163 1.95 5.07 -13.28
CA SER A 163 0.92 6.00 -12.79
C SER A 163 -0.31 6.00 -13.71
N TRP A 164 -0.08 6.00 -15.02
CA TRP A 164 -1.14 5.97 -16.00
C TRP A 164 -1.88 4.62 -16.02
N ASP A 165 -1.16 3.48 -16.05
CA ASP A 165 -1.79 2.16 -16.06
C ASP A 165 -2.57 1.90 -14.77
N GLN A 166 -2.03 2.31 -13.62
CA GLN A 166 -2.75 2.18 -12.35
C GLN A 166 -4.06 2.95 -12.33
N TYR A 167 -4.06 4.19 -12.85
CA TYR A 167 -5.30 4.98 -12.96
C TYR A 167 -6.31 4.27 -13.86
N LYS A 168 -5.88 3.76 -15.02
CA LYS A 168 -6.71 2.97 -15.93
C LYS A 168 -7.27 1.72 -15.25
N ASN A 169 -6.46 1.02 -14.47
CA ASN A 169 -6.86 -0.16 -13.71
C ASN A 169 -7.91 0.19 -12.65
N HIS A 170 -7.72 1.28 -11.88
CA HIS A 170 -8.73 1.73 -10.90
C HIS A 170 -10.04 2.17 -11.56
N LEU A 171 -9.97 2.90 -12.68
CA LEU A 171 -11.15 3.31 -13.45
C LEU A 171 -11.90 2.08 -14.00
N TYR A 172 -11.19 1.09 -14.52
CA TYR A 172 -11.80 -0.15 -14.97
C TYR A 172 -12.47 -0.89 -13.81
N LEU A 173 -11.79 -1.05 -12.68
CA LEU A 173 -12.33 -1.70 -11.49
C LEU A 173 -13.58 -0.99 -10.94
N SER A 174 -13.65 0.34 -11.01
CA SER A 174 -14.82 1.10 -10.54
C SER A 174 -16.05 0.99 -11.45
N GLN A 175 -15.85 0.61 -12.71
CA GLN A 175 -16.92 0.34 -13.67
C GLN A 175 -17.46 -1.09 -13.57
N LEU A 176 -16.70 -2.01 -12.97
CA LEU A 176 -17.15 -3.38 -12.78
C LEU A 176 -18.28 -3.46 -11.75
N ARG A 177 -19.21 -4.39 -11.98
CA ARG A 177 -20.16 -4.80 -10.95
C ARG A 177 -19.38 -5.42 -9.78
N LYS A 178 -19.84 -5.13 -8.56
CA LYS A 178 -19.14 -5.56 -7.35
C LYS A 178 -18.98 -7.09 -7.36
N TYR A 179 -17.78 -7.57 -7.03
CA TYR A 179 -17.43 -8.98 -6.96
C TYR A 179 -17.42 -9.72 -8.30
N THR A 180 -17.26 -9.01 -9.41
CA THR A 180 -16.96 -9.57 -10.74
C THR A 180 -15.44 -9.72 -10.93
N LEU A 181 -15.03 -10.72 -11.70
CA LEU A 181 -13.64 -10.93 -12.07
C LEU A 181 -13.19 -9.88 -13.12
N PRO A 182 -12.08 -9.16 -12.89
CA PRO A 182 -11.49 -8.31 -13.92
C PRO A 182 -10.78 -9.15 -14.99
N THR A 183 -10.96 -8.83 -16.27
CA THR A 183 -10.48 -9.66 -17.41
C THR A 183 -9.79 -8.85 -18.52
N LYS A 184 -9.57 -7.56 -18.31
CA LYS A 184 -8.91 -6.66 -19.28
C LYS A 184 -7.44 -6.44 -18.91
N GLY A 185 -6.60 -6.22 -19.93
CA GLY A 185 -5.18 -5.91 -19.74
C GLY A 185 -4.45 -7.00 -18.93
N LEU A 186 -3.61 -6.56 -18.00
CA LEU A 186 -2.81 -7.48 -17.19
C LEU A 186 -3.65 -8.33 -16.21
N PHE A 187 -4.91 -7.96 -15.93
CA PHE A 187 -5.81 -8.79 -15.12
C PHE A 187 -6.10 -10.17 -15.72
N ARG A 188 -5.78 -10.39 -17.00
CA ARG A 188 -5.82 -11.73 -17.63
C ARG A 188 -4.76 -12.68 -17.08
N LEU A 189 -3.64 -12.13 -16.60
CA LEU A 189 -2.50 -12.91 -16.10
C LEU A 189 -2.43 -12.89 -14.57
N VAL A 190 -2.67 -11.72 -13.97
CA VAL A 190 -2.53 -11.50 -12.52
C VAL A 190 -3.85 -11.09 -11.88
N ALA A 191 -4.08 -11.49 -10.63
CA ALA A 191 -5.29 -11.11 -9.89
C ALA A 191 -5.36 -9.61 -9.57
N SER A 192 -4.21 -8.95 -9.37
CA SER A 192 -4.13 -7.57 -8.89
C SER A 192 -3.17 -6.70 -9.69
N ALA A 193 -3.51 -6.37 -10.95
CA ALA A 193 -2.65 -5.58 -11.84
C ALA A 193 -2.27 -4.20 -11.24
N HIS A 194 -3.25 -3.47 -10.71
CA HIS A 194 -3.04 -2.18 -10.03
C HIS A 194 -2.04 -2.20 -8.85
N TYR A 195 -1.82 -3.36 -8.22
CA TYR A 195 -0.79 -3.51 -7.17
C TYR A 195 0.61 -3.66 -7.75
N LEU A 196 0.74 -4.26 -8.94
CA LEU A 196 2.01 -4.28 -9.65
C LEU A 196 2.42 -2.85 -10.03
N ASP A 197 1.48 -2.03 -10.49
CA ASP A 197 1.76 -0.64 -10.82
C ASP A 197 2.27 0.15 -9.61
N GLU A 198 1.70 -0.11 -8.42
CA GLU A 198 2.17 0.51 -7.18
C GLU A 198 3.62 0.10 -6.89
N ILE A 199 3.97 -1.19 -7.04
CA ILE A 199 5.36 -1.66 -6.91
C ILE A 199 6.27 -0.94 -7.90
N CYS A 200 5.84 -0.78 -9.16
CA CYS A 200 6.60 -0.05 -10.18
C CYS A 200 6.79 1.44 -9.82
N LEU A 201 5.79 2.11 -9.24
CA LEU A 201 5.88 3.50 -8.78
C LEU A 201 6.93 3.68 -7.68
N TYR A 202 6.92 2.82 -6.66
CA TYR A 202 7.94 2.88 -5.60
C TYR A 202 9.31 2.41 -6.08
N SER A 203 9.36 1.48 -7.04
CA SER A 203 10.61 1.07 -7.70
C SER A 203 11.23 2.24 -8.45
N ALA A 204 10.43 3.00 -9.21
CA ALA A 204 10.88 4.21 -9.90
C ALA A 204 11.47 5.25 -8.93
N MET A 205 10.76 5.58 -7.85
CA MET A 205 11.28 6.54 -6.85
C MET A 205 12.57 6.04 -6.17
N THR A 206 12.65 4.73 -5.91
CA THR A 206 13.85 4.09 -5.34
C THR A 206 15.02 4.10 -6.32
N LEU A 207 14.80 3.79 -7.59
CA LEU A 207 15.82 3.83 -8.65
C LEU A 207 16.31 5.26 -8.89
N TYR A 208 15.40 6.24 -8.89
CA TYR A 208 15.72 7.64 -9.07
C TYR A 208 16.67 8.15 -7.97
N SER A 209 16.30 7.88 -6.72
CA SER A 209 16.98 8.42 -5.52
C SER A 209 18.09 7.53 -4.96
N ARG A 210 18.18 6.25 -5.35
CA ARG A 210 19.03 5.21 -4.74
C ARG A 210 19.03 5.24 -3.20
N SER A 211 17.92 5.65 -2.60
CA SER A 211 17.79 5.87 -1.16
C SER A 211 17.48 4.56 -0.46
N THR A 212 18.32 4.17 0.50
CA THR A 212 18.07 2.97 1.33
C THR A 212 16.73 3.07 2.08
N LYS A 213 16.31 4.28 2.46
CA LYS A 213 15.01 4.47 3.14
C LYS A 213 13.84 4.18 2.18
N LEU A 214 13.93 4.66 0.94
CA LEU A 214 12.91 4.33 -0.07
C LEU A 214 12.94 2.87 -0.50
N LEU A 215 14.12 2.22 -0.50
CA LEU A 215 14.22 0.78 -0.70
C LEU A 215 13.46 0.01 0.39
N VAL A 216 13.59 0.41 1.65
CA VAL A 216 12.84 -0.22 2.76
C VAL A 216 11.32 0.03 2.60
N CYS A 217 10.90 1.22 2.18
CA CYS A 217 9.50 1.48 1.81
C CYS A 217 9.02 0.57 0.67
N LEU A 218 9.84 0.39 -0.37
CA LEU A 218 9.54 -0.51 -1.49
C LEU A 218 9.40 -1.96 -1.04
N LEU A 219 10.30 -2.47 -0.20
CA LEU A 219 10.22 -3.83 0.34
C LEU A 219 8.93 -4.06 1.13
N TRP A 220 8.48 -3.06 1.88
CA TRP A 220 7.18 -3.09 2.54
C TRP A 220 6.02 -3.15 1.55
N VAL A 221 6.03 -2.32 0.49
CA VAL A 221 4.99 -2.33 -0.56
C VAL A 221 4.94 -3.69 -1.25
N ILE A 222 6.09 -4.23 -1.66
CA ILE A 222 6.18 -5.56 -2.26
C ILE A 222 5.56 -6.59 -1.32
N SER A 223 5.96 -6.60 -0.04
CA SER A 223 5.49 -7.59 0.93
C SER A 223 3.98 -7.48 1.18
N SER A 224 3.50 -6.29 1.51
CA SER A 224 2.09 -6.04 1.87
C SER A 224 1.13 -6.25 0.69
N LEU A 225 1.50 -5.81 -0.51
CA LEU A 225 0.68 -6.00 -1.70
C LEU A 225 0.72 -7.44 -2.22
N SER A 226 1.85 -8.14 -2.08
CA SER A 226 1.93 -9.56 -2.41
C SER A 226 0.99 -10.39 -1.53
N VAL A 227 0.97 -10.15 -0.22
CA VAL A 227 0.03 -10.82 0.69
C VAL A 227 -1.42 -10.52 0.28
N SER A 228 -1.75 -9.26 0.02
CA SER A 228 -3.09 -8.84 -0.39
C SER A 228 -3.52 -9.45 -1.73
N ALA A 229 -2.59 -9.56 -2.69
CA ALA A 229 -2.84 -10.13 -4.01
C ALA A 229 -3.07 -11.65 -3.94
N ILE A 230 -2.32 -12.37 -3.09
CA ILE A 230 -2.49 -13.81 -2.87
C ILE A 230 -3.89 -14.09 -2.31
N GLU A 231 -4.34 -13.33 -1.31
CA GLU A 231 -5.68 -13.50 -0.75
C GLU A 231 -6.78 -13.14 -1.77
N THR A 232 -6.55 -12.09 -2.57
CA THR A 232 -7.46 -11.73 -3.67
C THR A 232 -7.58 -12.86 -4.70
N ARG A 233 -6.45 -13.45 -5.09
CA ARG A 233 -6.44 -14.60 -6.02
C ARG A 233 -7.12 -15.82 -5.41
N LYS A 234 -6.89 -16.11 -4.12
CA LYS A 234 -7.54 -17.22 -3.40
C LYS A 234 -9.05 -17.03 -3.40
N TRP A 235 -9.53 -15.82 -3.15
CA TRP A 235 -10.95 -15.49 -3.24
C TRP A 235 -11.49 -15.68 -4.67
N TYR A 236 -10.74 -15.26 -5.71
CA TYR A 236 -11.12 -15.54 -7.10
C TYR A 236 -11.16 -17.04 -7.40
N SER A 237 -10.20 -17.85 -6.94
CA SER A 237 -10.21 -19.31 -7.19
C SER A 237 -11.41 -20.02 -6.59
N GLN A 238 -11.92 -19.53 -5.46
CA GLN A 238 -13.10 -20.10 -4.82
C GLN A 238 -14.38 -19.71 -5.56
N LYS A 239 -14.44 -18.49 -6.12
CA LYS A 239 -15.65 -17.96 -6.75
C LYS A 239 -15.72 -18.23 -8.27
N PHE A 240 -14.58 -18.24 -8.95
CA PHE A 240 -14.43 -18.32 -10.41
C PHE A 240 -13.37 -19.36 -10.79
N PRO A 241 -13.52 -20.64 -10.41
CA PRO A 241 -12.46 -21.64 -10.51
C PRO A 241 -11.91 -21.82 -11.93
N GLN A 242 -12.76 -21.72 -12.96
CA GLN A 242 -12.36 -21.91 -14.36
C GLN A 242 -11.70 -20.69 -15.01
N SER A 243 -11.86 -19.49 -14.43
CA SER A 243 -11.39 -18.24 -15.05
C SER A 243 -10.37 -17.48 -14.19
N THR A 244 -9.94 -18.06 -13.07
CA THR A 244 -9.05 -17.38 -12.13
C THR A 244 -7.68 -17.11 -12.76
N PRO A 245 -7.16 -15.88 -12.65
CA PRO A 245 -5.81 -15.56 -13.12
C PRO A 245 -4.75 -16.47 -12.51
N LYS A 246 -3.82 -16.91 -13.35
CA LYS A 246 -2.78 -17.88 -12.95
C LYS A 246 -1.89 -17.33 -11.84
N PHE A 247 -1.58 -16.04 -11.86
CA PHE A 247 -0.69 -15.36 -10.92
C PHE A 247 -1.46 -14.35 -10.04
N ALA A 248 -0.90 -13.97 -8.90
CA ALA A 248 -1.48 -13.04 -7.95
C ALA A 248 -1.16 -11.58 -8.32
N ILE A 249 0.10 -11.25 -8.54
CA ILE A 249 0.60 -9.88 -8.74
C ILE A 249 1.76 -9.78 -9.74
N LEU A 250 2.69 -10.75 -9.74
CA LEU A 250 3.85 -10.74 -10.64
C LEU A 250 3.65 -11.80 -11.73
N PRO A 251 3.50 -11.40 -13.00
CA PRO A 251 3.34 -12.36 -14.09
C PRO A 251 4.50 -13.37 -14.10
N TYR A 252 4.17 -14.65 -14.21
CA TYR A 252 5.15 -15.75 -14.28
C TYR A 252 5.97 -16.00 -13.01
N ILE A 253 5.69 -15.29 -11.90
CA ILE A 253 6.42 -15.43 -10.63
C ILE A 253 5.46 -15.72 -9.47
N LEU A 254 4.52 -14.80 -9.21
CA LEU A 254 3.65 -14.84 -8.02
C LEU A 254 2.21 -14.49 -8.37
#